data_AF-A0A923HES7-F1
#
_entry.id   AF-A0A923HES7-F1
#
_cell.length_a   1.000
_cell.length_b   1.000
_cell.length_c   1.000
_cell.angle_alpha   90.00
_cell.angle_beta   90.00
_cell.angle_gamma   90.00
#
_symmetry.space_group_name_H-M   'P 1'
#
loop_
_entity.id
_entity.type
_entity.pdbx_description
1 polymer ?
#
loop_
_entity_poly.entity_id
_entity_poly.type
_entity_poly.pdbx_seq_one_letter_code
_entity_poly.pdbx_strand_id
1 'polypeptide(L)'
;MFDFKSLATITSSDAPATLAALFEQLDRKATHTSLRPPQLSALGSLDTNSEIRDLVIKMSTGSEKTFFGLAYAEMMRRRYMRKPVVYLCPTTQLVEQVLRTAHAIGVPVSTFAPKGLPYDALQGDSELPRVLDFR
;
A
#
# COMPACT_ATOMS: atom_id res chain seq x y z
N MET A 1 28.29 -23.30 10.45
CA MET A 1 28.20 -23.34 8.98
C MET A 1 26.91 -22.64 8.61
N PHE A 2 26.99 -21.44 8.02
CA PHE A 2 25.80 -20.64 7.69
C PHE A 2 25.10 -21.25 6.48
N ASP A 3 23.80 -21.52 6.62
CA ASP A 3 22.97 -22.08 5.55
C ASP A 3 22.35 -20.94 4.71
N PHE A 4 22.99 -20.62 3.59
CA PHE A 4 22.55 -19.59 2.65
C PHE A 4 21.37 -20.04 1.77
N LYS A 5 20.98 -21.32 1.83
CA LYS A 5 19.87 -21.85 1.04
C LYS A 5 18.53 -21.26 1.51
N SER A 6 18.41 -21.00 2.81
CA SER A 6 17.27 -20.33 3.46
C SER A 6 17.08 -18.88 2.95
N LEU A 7 18.17 -18.16 2.69
CA LEU A 7 18.13 -16.79 2.16
C LEU A 7 17.73 -16.75 0.68
N ALA A 8 18.02 -17.82 -0.06
CA ALA A 8 17.63 -17.97 -1.46
C ALA A 8 16.20 -18.49 -1.63
N THR A 9 15.48 -18.85 -0.56
CA THR A 9 14.06 -19.24 -0.63
C THR A 9 13.11 -18.06 -0.47
N ILE A 10 13.60 -16.86 -0.16
CA ILE A 10 12.82 -15.63 -0.20
C ILE A 10 12.78 -15.12 -1.64
N THR A 11 12.27 -15.95 -2.55
CA THR A 11 12.05 -15.61 -3.96
C THR A 11 10.68 -16.09 -4.39
N SER A 12 9.67 -15.40 -3.89
CA SER A 12 8.56 -14.92 -4.71
C SER A 12 7.89 -13.81 -3.90
N SER A 13 7.87 -12.58 -4.41
CA SER A 13 6.85 -11.64 -3.98
C SER A 13 5.52 -12.12 -4.58
N ASP A 14 4.96 -13.18 -4.00
CA ASP A 14 3.63 -13.66 -4.39
C ASP A 14 2.63 -12.73 -3.74
N ALA A 15 2.19 -11.74 -4.53
CA ALA A 15 1.06 -10.94 -4.13
C ALA A 15 -0.07 -11.89 -3.71
N PRO A 16 -0.65 -11.70 -2.51
CA PRO A 16 -1.73 -12.56 -2.06
C PRO A 16 -2.90 -12.50 -3.04
N ALA A 17 -3.69 -13.58 -3.10
CA ALA A 17 -4.78 -13.70 -4.05
C ALA A 17 -5.84 -12.59 -3.92
N THR A 18 -6.07 -12.10 -2.69
CA THR A 18 -7.09 -11.09 -2.39
C THR A 18 -6.55 -9.98 -1.49
N LEU A 19 -7.18 -8.82 -1.56
CA LEU A 19 -6.87 -7.68 -0.69
C LEU A 19 -7.14 -7.98 0.79
N ALA A 20 -8.12 -8.83 1.09
CA ALA A 20 -8.34 -9.32 2.45
C ALA A 20 -7.16 -10.17 2.94
N ALA A 21 -6.62 -11.05 2.10
CA ALA A 21 -5.43 -11.83 2.45
C ALA A 21 -4.18 -10.95 2.58
N LEU A 22 -4.05 -9.89 1.77
CA LEU A 22 -3.02 -8.88 1.97
C LEU A 22 -3.12 -8.25 3.34
N PHE A 23 -4.31 -7.82 3.73
CA PHE A 23 -4.52 -7.17 5.02
C PHE A 23 -4.09 -8.03 6.21
N GLU A 24 -4.33 -9.34 6.16
CA GLU A 24 -3.90 -10.25 7.22
C GLU A 24 -2.37 -10.43 7.29
N GLN A 25 -1.65 -10.26 6.18
CA GLN A 25 -0.18 -10.34 6.13
C GLN A 25 0.52 -9.07 6.60
N LEU A 26 -0.18 -7.94 6.68
CA LEU A 26 0.44 -6.69 7.10
C LEU A 26 0.71 -6.69 8.61
N ASP A 27 1.89 -6.19 8.99
CA ASP A 27 2.30 -6.03 10.40
C ASP A 27 1.59 -4.82 11.02
N ARG A 28 0.34 -5.05 11.41
CA ARG A 28 -0.60 -4.02 11.87
C ARG A 28 -0.32 -3.62 13.32
N LYS A 29 -0.32 -2.31 13.59
CA LYS A 29 -0.36 -1.80 14.97
C LYS A 29 -1.79 -1.93 15.53
N ALA A 30 -1.92 -1.97 16.85
CA ALA A 30 -3.13 -2.36 17.60
C ALA A 30 -4.49 -1.71 17.21
N THR A 31 -4.51 -0.68 16.35
CA THR A 31 -5.69 0.11 16.00
C THR A 31 -6.45 -0.40 14.75
N HIS A 32 -6.05 -1.48 14.10
CA HIS A 32 -6.76 -2.06 12.94
C HIS A 32 -6.76 -3.60 12.96
N THR A 33 -7.22 -4.18 14.07
CA THR A 33 -7.11 -5.63 14.31
C THR A 33 -7.99 -6.48 13.39
N SER A 34 -9.09 -5.94 12.85
CA SER A 34 -9.98 -6.67 11.95
C SER A 34 -10.74 -5.78 10.96
N LEU A 35 -11.11 -6.36 9.81
CA LEU A 35 -11.97 -5.72 8.82
C LEU A 35 -13.44 -5.92 9.16
N ARG A 36 -14.23 -4.85 9.12
CA ARG A 36 -15.69 -4.92 9.25
C ARG A 36 -16.32 -5.46 7.96
N PRO A 37 -17.51 -6.09 8.02
CA PRO A 37 -18.16 -6.66 6.83
C PRO A 37 -18.29 -5.69 5.62
N PRO A 38 -18.63 -4.40 5.80
CA PRO A 38 -18.65 -3.45 4.68
C PRO A 38 -17.28 -3.24 4.03
N GLN A 39 -16.19 -3.34 4.82
CA GLN A 39 -14.83 -3.21 4.31
C GLN A 39 -14.44 -4.44 3.49
N LEU A 40 -14.77 -5.65 3.97
CA LEU A 40 -14.57 -6.89 3.21
C LEU A 40 -15.31 -6.86 1.87
N SER A 41 -16.57 -6.42 1.86
CA SER A 41 -17.34 -6.28 0.62
C SER A 41 -16.72 -5.27 -0.36
N ALA A 42 -16.23 -4.13 0.16
CA ALA A 42 -15.55 -3.13 -0.67
C ALA A 42 -14.21 -3.64 -1.21
N LEU A 43 -13.39 -4.33 -0.40
CA LEU A 43 -12.15 -4.96 -0.87
C LEU A 43 -12.42 -6.05 -1.91
N GLY A 44 -13.43 -6.89 -1.70
CA GLY A 44 -13.84 -7.90 -2.69
C GLY A 44 -14.28 -7.27 -4.02
N SER A 45 -14.90 -6.09 -3.98
CA SER A 45 -15.23 -5.34 -5.19
C SER A 45 -13.99 -4.80 -5.90
N LEU A 46 -12.93 -4.44 -5.17
CA LEU A 46 -11.66 -4.04 -5.77
C LEU A 46 -10.91 -5.24 -6.37
N ASP A 47 -10.96 -6.39 -5.70
CA ASP A 47 -10.34 -7.63 -6.19
C ASP A 47 -10.91 -8.04 -7.57
N THR A 48 -12.23 -8.00 -7.74
CA THR A 48 -12.90 -8.34 -9.01
C THR A 48 -12.63 -7.34 -10.14
N ASN A 49 -12.22 -6.12 -9.82
CA ASN A 49 -11.94 -5.05 -10.78
C ASN A 49 -10.44 -4.79 -10.94
N SER A 50 -9.58 -5.66 -10.42
CA SER A 50 -8.13 -5.42 -10.34
C SER A 50 -7.40 -5.44 -11.68
N GLU A 51 -8.02 -5.98 -12.74
CA GLU A 51 -7.47 -5.94 -14.12
C GLU A 51 -7.85 -4.65 -14.87
N ILE A 52 -8.73 -3.82 -14.32
CA ILE A 52 -9.11 -2.54 -14.93
C ILE A 52 -7.93 -1.58 -14.79
N ARG A 53 -7.40 -1.13 -15.94
CA ARG A 53 -6.26 -0.20 -16.00
C ARG A 53 -6.50 1.08 -15.20
N ASP A 54 -7.65 1.73 -15.43
CA ASP A 54 -8.01 3.00 -14.79
C ASP A 54 -9.27 2.80 -13.94
N LEU A 55 -9.09 2.68 -12.63
CA LEU A 55 -10.16 2.39 -11.67
C LEU A 55 -10.55 3.64 -10.86
N VAL A 56 -11.84 3.96 -10.84
CA VAL A 56 -12.39 5.04 -10.01
C VAL A 56 -13.18 4.46 -8.84
N ILE A 57 -12.76 4.78 -7.62
CA ILE A 57 -13.40 4.28 -6.39
C ILE A 57 -14.24 5.39 -5.76
N LYS A 58 -15.56 5.21 -5.70
CA LYS A 58 -16.48 6.13 -5.04
C LYS A 58 -16.79 5.66 -3.63
N MET A 59 -16.51 6.50 -2.64
CA MET A 59 -16.81 6.22 -1.24
C MET A 59 -17.40 7.46 -0.54
N SER A 60 -18.12 7.31 0.57
CA SER A 60 -18.56 8.44 1.41
C SER A 60 -17.40 9.04 2.22
N THR A 61 -17.54 10.24 2.78
CA THR A 61 -16.59 10.78 3.77
C THR A 61 -16.61 9.94 5.05
N GLY A 62 -15.46 9.77 5.72
CA GLY A 62 -15.36 8.94 6.94
C GLY A 62 -15.28 7.43 6.71
N SER A 63 -15.32 6.96 5.46
CA SER A 63 -15.26 5.54 5.09
C SER A 63 -13.86 4.92 5.05
N GLU A 64 -12.86 5.55 5.69
CA GLU A 64 -11.46 5.09 5.68
C GLU A 64 -10.83 5.02 4.26
N LYS A 65 -11.18 5.95 3.37
CA LYS A 65 -10.68 5.99 1.96
C LYS A 65 -9.17 5.80 1.83
N THR A 66 -8.39 6.38 2.74
CA THR A 66 -6.93 6.28 2.76
C THR A 66 -6.47 4.84 2.96
N PHE A 67 -7.13 4.07 3.83
CA PHE A 67 -6.86 2.65 4.04
C PHE A 67 -7.02 1.86 2.73
N PHE A 68 -8.15 2.02 2.05
CA PHE A 68 -8.41 1.31 0.79
C PHE A 68 -7.40 1.67 -0.30
N GLY A 69 -7.06 2.95 -0.42
CA GLY A 69 -6.07 3.41 -1.40
C GLY A 69 -4.67 2.81 -1.15
N LEU A 70 -4.22 2.79 0.11
CA LEU A 70 -2.94 2.19 0.51
C LEU A 70 -2.96 0.66 0.32
N ALA A 71 -4.01 -0.03 0.76
CA ALA A 71 -4.10 -1.49 0.57
C ALA A 71 -4.08 -1.88 -0.92
N TYR A 72 -4.77 -1.11 -1.76
CA TYR A 72 -4.76 -1.32 -3.21
C TYR A 72 -3.39 -1.02 -3.83
N ALA A 73 -2.76 0.10 -3.45
CA ALA A 73 -1.43 0.47 -3.92
C ALA A 73 -0.39 -0.61 -3.57
N GLU A 74 -0.40 -1.13 -2.34
CA GLU A 74 0.49 -2.21 -1.90
C GLU A 74 0.22 -3.51 -2.67
N MET A 75 -1.05 -3.86 -2.92
CA MET A 75 -1.40 -5.01 -3.76
C MET A 75 -0.81 -4.86 -5.17
N MET A 76 -1.01 -3.71 -5.81
CA MET A 76 -0.49 -3.45 -7.15
C MET A 76 1.04 -3.48 -7.17
N ARG A 77 1.70 -2.89 -6.16
CA ARG A 77 3.16 -2.94 -6.00
C ARG A 77 3.64 -4.39 -5.97
N ARG A 78 3.02 -5.26 -5.17
CA ARG A 78 3.38 -6.69 -5.09
C ARG A 78 3.09 -7.44 -6.40
N ARG A 79 1.93 -7.20 -7.03
CA ARG A 79 1.51 -7.90 -8.26
C ARG A 79 2.41 -7.56 -9.45
N TYR A 80 2.86 -6.32 -9.56
CA TYR A 80 3.66 -5.86 -10.69
C TYR A 80 5.15 -5.86 -10.38
N MET A 81 5.66 -6.95 -9.81
CA MET A 81 7.10 -7.17 -9.57
C MET A 81 7.77 -6.03 -8.79
N ARG A 82 7.10 -5.53 -7.75
CA ARG A 82 7.62 -4.42 -6.92
C ARG A 82 7.94 -3.18 -7.75
N LYS A 83 7.11 -2.84 -8.73
CA LYS A 83 7.24 -1.55 -9.42
C LYS A 83 6.90 -0.41 -8.46
N PRO A 84 7.61 0.74 -8.54
CA PRO A 84 7.30 1.92 -7.73
C PRO A 84 5.85 2.35 -7.85
N VAL A 85 5.21 2.64 -6.72
CA VAL A 85 3.85 3.17 -6.65
C VAL A 85 3.88 4.53 -5.97
N VAL A 86 3.19 5.52 -6.55
CA VAL A 86 3.11 6.89 -6.04
C VAL A 86 1.69 7.17 -5.56
N TYR A 87 1.56 7.61 -4.31
CA TYR A 87 0.29 8.05 -3.74
C TYR A 87 0.23 9.57 -3.77
N LEU A 88 -0.60 10.13 -4.65
CA LEU A 88 -0.67 11.59 -4.86
C LEU A 88 -1.64 12.26 -3.87
N CYS A 89 -1.14 13.25 -3.15
CA CYS A 89 -1.89 14.08 -2.22
C CYS A 89 -1.90 15.53 -2.69
N PRO A 90 -2.95 16.33 -2.41
CA PRO A 90 -2.96 17.74 -2.78
C PRO A 90 -2.21 18.64 -1.78
N THR A 91 -1.90 18.17 -0.57
CA THR A 91 -1.17 18.95 0.46
C THR A 91 -0.21 18.08 1.26
N THR A 92 0.80 18.72 1.86
CA THR A 92 1.74 18.04 2.79
C THR A 92 1.04 17.51 4.03
N GLN A 93 0.03 18.22 4.54
CA GLN A 93 -0.78 17.73 5.66
C GLN A 93 -1.45 16.38 5.32
N LEU A 94 -1.95 16.21 4.08
CA LEU A 94 -2.55 14.96 3.64
C LEU A 94 -1.50 13.86 3.46
N VAL A 95 -0.29 14.20 3.00
CA VAL A 95 0.86 13.27 3.02
C VAL A 95 1.10 12.75 4.43
N GLU A 96 1.20 13.63 5.43
CA GLU A 96 1.41 13.23 6.83
C GLU A 96 0.27 12.35 7.37
N GLN A 97 -0.98 12.59 6.95
CA GLN A 97 -2.11 11.74 7.30
C GLN A 97 -1.98 10.33 6.69
N VAL A 98 -1.59 10.25 5.40
CA VAL A 98 -1.35 8.98 4.71
C VAL A 98 -0.23 8.19 5.40
N LEU A 99 0.88 8.83 5.77
CA LEU A 99 1.99 8.17 6.47
C LEU A 99 1.56 7.56 7.80
N ARG A 100 0.78 8.30 8.60
CA ARG A 100 0.24 7.78 9.86
C ARG A 100 -0.66 6.57 9.64
N THR A 101 -1.53 6.61 8.63
CA THR A 101 -2.38 5.46 8.29
C THR A 101 -1.55 4.27 7.83
N ALA A 102 -0.61 4.46 6.90
CA ALA A 102 0.25 3.39 6.39
C ALA A 102 1.01 2.68 7.50
N HIS A 103 1.62 3.45 8.41
CA HIS A 103 2.31 2.92 9.58
C HIS A 103 1.37 2.21 10.57
N ALA A 104 0.11 2.65 10.70
CA ALA A 104 -0.86 1.97 11.54
C ALA A 104 -1.29 0.61 10.96
N ILE A 105 -1.36 0.49 9.63
CA ILE A 105 -1.82 -0.71 8.94
C ILE A 105 -0.67 -1.62 8.46
N GLY A 106 0.59 -1.22 8.66
CA GLY A 106 1.76 -2.02 8.29
C GLY A 106 2.16 -1.95 6.81
N VAL A 107 1.73 -0.91 6.07
CA VAL A 107 2.14 -0.69 4.68
C VAL A 107 3.48 0.07 4.65
N PRO A 108 4.50 -0.44 3.93
CA PRO A 108 5.78 0.24 3.81
C PRO A 108 5.64 1.50 2.95
N VAL A 109 6.02 2.66 3.51
CA VAL A 109 5.97 3.96 2.84
C VAL A 109 7.30 4.70 3.01
N SER A 110 7.73 5.41 1.97
CA SER A 110 8.86 6.32 1.99
C SER A 110 8.43 7.71 1.50
N THR A 111 9.14 8.76 1.93
CA THR A 111 8.89 10.14 1.49
C THR A 111 10.15 10.77 0.93
N PHE A 112 9.99 11.88 0.20
CA PHE A 112 11.14 12.71 -0.17
C PHE A 112 11.73 13.36 1.09
N ALA A 113 12.92 12.91 1.47
CA ALA A 113 13.70 13.58 2.48
C ALA A 113 14.15 14.97 1.99
N PRO A 114 14.43 15.92 2.91
CA PRO A 114 15.00 17.22 2.55
C PRO A 114 16.32 17.13 1.75
N LYS A 115 17.04 16.01 1.88
CA LYS A 115 18.24 15.67 1.12
C LYS A 115 18.19 14.19 0.74
N GLY A 116 18.49 13.88 -0.52
CA GLY A 116 18.52 12.51 -1.04
C GLY A 116 17.24 12.09 -1.78
N LEU A 117 17.28 10.88 -2.35
CA LEU A 117 16.16 10.28 -3.08
C LEU A 117 15.53 9.15 -2.25
N PRO A 118 14.21 8.91 -2.38
CA PRO A 118 13.52 7.82 -1.68
C PRO A 118 13.84 6.48 -2.34
N TYR A 119 15.05 5.97 -2.12
CA TYR A 119 15.59 4.82 -2.84
C TYR A 119 14.73 3.56 -2.68
N ASP A 120 14.21 3.30 -1.47
CA ASP A 120 13.29 2.18 -1.20
C ASP A 120 12.06 2.24 -2.11
N ALA A 121 11.46 3.42 -2.31
CA ALA A 121 10.31 3.55 -3.19
C ALA A 121 10.70 3.43 -4.67
N LEU A 122 11.89 3.88 -5.06
CA LEU A 122 12.41 3.77 -6.43
C LEU A 122 12.76 2.33 -6.81
N GLN A 123 13.19 1.52 -5.84
CA GLN A 123 13.32 0.07 -5.97
C GLN A 123 11.98 -0.66 -5.84
N GLY A 124 10.93 0.09 -5.47
CA GLY A 124 9.57 -0.36 -5.24
C GLY A 124 9.43 -1.28 -4.05
N ASP A 125 10.26 -1.08 -3.02
CA ASP A 125 10.15 -1.69 -1.70
C ASP A 125 9.11 -1.04 -0.79
N SER A 126 8.74 0.20 -1.11
CA SER A 126 7.74 1.01 -0.40
C SER A 126 6.90 1.86 -1.36
N GLU A 127 5.76 2.33 -0.88
CA GLU A 127 4.97 3.35 -1.59
C GLU A 127 5.52 4.75 -1.35
N LEU A 128 5.32 5.67 -2.30
CA LEU A 128 5.77 7.06 -2.21
C LEU A 128 4.61 8.04 -2.14
N PRO A 129 4.14 8.43 -0.95
CA PRO A 129 3.22 9.55 -0.81
C PRO A 129 3.89 10.87 -1.20
N ARG A 130 3.27 11.63 -2.11
CA ARG A 130 3.81 12.89 -2.61
C ARG A 130 2.73 13.94 -2.85
N VAL A 131 3.08 15.21 -2.63
CA VAL A 131 2.25 16.32 -3.08
C VAL A 131 2.28 16.43 -4.61
N LEU A 132 1.11 16.57 -5.21
CA LEU A 132 0.94 16.85 -6.62
C LEU A 132 1.19 18.36 -6.85
N ASP A 133 2.37 18.70 -7.34
CA ASP A 133 2.71 20.07 -7.73
C ASP A 133 2.53 20.19 -9.25
N PHE A 134 1.53 20.96 -9.69
CA PHE A 134 1.21 21.18 -11.11
C PHE A 134 1.93 22.41 -11.70
N ARG A 135 2.99 22.88 -11.06
CA ARG A 135 3.76 24.04 -11.53
C ARG A 135 4.65 23.72 -12.71
#